data_AF-A0A241UZ61-F1
#
_entry.id   AF-A0A241UZ61-F1
#
_cell.length_a   1.000
_cell.length_b   1.000
_cell.length_c   1.000
_cell.angle_alpha   90.00
_cell.angle_beta   90.00
_cell.angle_gamma   90.00
#
_symmetry.space_group_name_H-M   'P 1'
#
loop_
_entity.id
_entity.type
_entity.pdbx_description
1 polymer ?
#
loop_
_entity_poly.entity_id
_entity_poly.type
_entity_poly.pdbx_seq_one_letter_code
_entity_poly.pdbx_strand_id
1 'polypeptide(L)'
;MKKICALIFALISTTSFAQDLECPNHLVLFKQFMQEELDLLKHGDVQQLIKYNQKYNYSSRFNRLHNDQYYVNGKWIEREVYESRLADVLDFVREGNYSVTGFKLQPIKANRLISVGEICVIPVEIQTRISGDIEFSTNDWIFVRSLKSNKWRTFTYLETVSAEDFKVFFPDFPSDIQLK
;
A
#
# COMPACT_ATOMS: atom_id res chain seq x y z
N MET A 1 46.72 54.48 0.44
CA MET A 1 45.50 53.97 -0.24
C MET A 1 45.37 52.48 0.05
N LYS A 2 44.58 52.09 1.05
CA LYS A 2 44.34 50.67 1.39
C LYS A 2 43.13 50.19 0.59
N LYS A 3 43.33 49.26 -0.34
CA LYS A 3 42.28 48.66 -1.16
C LYS A 3 41.46 47.71 -0.27
N ILE A 4 40.18 48.01 -0.09
CA ILE A 4 39.21 47.12 0.55
C ILE A 4 38.77 46.14 -0.53
N CYS A 5 39.26 44.90 -0.48
CA CYS A 5 38.71 43.80 -1.26
C CYS A 5 37.46 43.29 -0.54
N ALA A 6 36.29 43.79 -0.94
CA ALA A 6 35.01 43.23 -0.53
C ALA A 6 34.82 41.87 -1.24
N LEU A 7 34.99 40.77 -0.50
CA LEU A 7 34.59 39.45 -0.95
C LEU A 7 33.06 39.35 -0.83
N ILE A 8 32.37 39.47 -1.97
CA ILE A 8 30.94 39.18 -2.06
C ILE A 8 30.81 37.65 -2.04
N PHE A 9 30.48 37.11 -0.86
CA PHE A 9 30.02 35.73 -0.74
C PHE A 9 28.65 35.63 -1.42
N ALA A 10 28.64 35.20 -2.69
CA ALA A 10 27.43 34.75 -3.34
C ALA A 10 26.98 33.46 -2.64
N LEU A 11 26.02 33.58 -1.72
CA LEU A 11 25.23 32.46 -1.23
C LEU A 11 24.53 31.86 -2.44
N ILE A 12 25.08 30.78 -2.97
CA ILE A 12 24.42 29.94 -3.96
C ILE A 12 23.29 29.25 -3.19
N SER A 13 22.13 29.89 -3.16
CA SER A 13 20.89 29.31 -2.70
C SER A 13 20.59 28.14 -3.63
N THR A 14 21.07 26.94 -3.31
CA THR A 14 20.57 25.73 -3.93
C THR A 14 19.10 25.66 -3.55
N THR A 15 18.22 26.02 -4.48
CA THR A 15 16.80 25.74 -4.36
C THR A 15 16.69 24.23 -4.27
N SER A 16 16.62 23.72 -3.04
CA SER A 16 16.17 22.36 -2.80
C SER A 16 14.74 22.33 -3.31
N PHE A 17 14.56 21.93 -4.56
CA PHE A 17 13.23 21.59 -5.08
C PHE A 17 12.77 20.41 -4.23
N ALA A 18 12.02 20.70 -3.17
CA ALA A 18 11.26 19.69 -2.47
C ALA A 18 10.41 19.02 -3.56
N GLN A 19 10.70 17.76 -3.87
CA GLN A 19 9.95 17.05 -4.87
C GLN A 19 8.50 17.03 -4.41
N ASP A 20 7.60 17.55 -5.23
CA ASP A 20 6.18 17.56 -4.91
C ASP A 20 5.71 16.11 -4.68
N LEU A 21 4.86 15.94 -3.68
CA LEU A 21 4.30 14.63 -3.35
C LEU A 21 3.31 14.23 -4.45
N GLU A 22 3.45 13.02 -4.96
CA GLU A 22 2.74 12.53 -6.14
C GLU A 22 1.37 11.90 -5.82
N CYS A 23 1.04 11.62 -4.56
CA CYS A 23 -0.18 10.91 -4.20
C CYS A 23 -1.47 11.49 -4.83
N PRO A 24 -1.74 12.81 -4.76
CA PRO A 24 -2.98 13.38 -5.31
C PRO A 24 -3.12 13.13 -6.82
N ASN A 25 -1.99 12.99 -7.53
CA ASN A 25 -1.95 12.77 -8.97
C ASN A 25 -2.20 11.30 -9.35
N HIS A 26 -2.22 10.37 -8.37
CA HIS A 26 -2.25 8.92 -8.62
C HIS A 26 -3.53 8.23 -8.12
N LEU A 27 -4.57 8.96 -7.72
CA LEU A 27 -5.83 8.37 -7.25
C LEU A 27 -6.49 7.43 -8.29
N VAL A 28 -6.35 7.73 -9.58
CA VAL A 28 -6.85 6.86 -10.66
C VAL A 28 -6.11 5.53 -10.68
N LEU A 29 -4.79 5.55 -10.53
CA LEU A 29 -3.95 4.34 -10.44
C LEU A 29 -4.35 3.48 -9.23
N PHE A 30 -4.64 4.10 -8.10
CA PHE A 30 -5.04 3.38 -6.89
C PHE A 30 -6.37 2.64 -7.07
N LYS A 31 -7.34 3.27 -7.76
CA LYS A 31 -8.59 2.58 -8.14
C LYS A 31 -8.33 1.44 -9.13
N GLN A 32 -7.36 1.59 -10.03
CA GLN A 32 -6.99 0.54 -10.98
C GLN A 32 -6.40 -0.69 -10.28
N PHE A 33 -5.59 -0.52 -9.23
CA PHE A 33 -5.11 -1.65 -8.42
C PHE A 33 -6.29 -2.48 -7.88
N MET A 34 -7.24 -1.81 -7.24
CA MET A 34 -8.42 -2.46 -6.69
C MET A 34 -9.25 -3.15 -7.78
N GLN A 35 -9.45 -2.49 -8.92
CA GLN A 35 -10.21 -3.06 -10.02
C GLN A 35 -9.52 -4.28 -10.65
N GLU A 36 -8.19 -4.27 -10.78
CA GLU A 36 -7.38 -5.38 -11.25
C GLU A 36 -7.47 -6.57 -10.29
N GLU A 37 -7.40 -6.34 -8.97
CA GLU A 37 -7.60 -7.39 -7.96
C GLU A 37 -8.99 -8.02 -8.04
N LEU A 38 -10.04 -7.20 -8.14
CA LEU A 38 -11.42 -7.69 -8.25
C LEU A 38 -11.67 -8.50 -9.52
N ASP A 39 -11.04 -8.11 -10.64
CA ASP A 39 -11.09 -8.87 -11.89
C ASP A 39 -10.41 -10.23 -11.74
N LEU A 40 -9.22 -10.25 -11.13
CA LEU A 40 -8.49 -11.49 -10.83
C LEU A 40 -9.24 -12.40 -9.86
N LEU A 41 -9.92 -11.86 -8.86
CA LEU A 41 -10.74 -12.66 -7.94
C LEU A 41 -11.90 -13.36 -8.66
N LYS A 42 -12.44 -12.76 -9.72
CA LYS A 42 -13.56 -13.35 -10.50
C LYS A 42 -13.05 -14.29 -11.57
N HIS A 43 -12.00 -13.91 -12.29
CA HIS A 43 -11.61 -14.51 -13.56
C HIS A 43 -10.20 -15.08 -13.60
N GLY A 44 -9.35 -14.75 -12.62
CA GLY A 44 -7.95 -15.17 -12.57
C GLY A 44 -7.72 -16.47 -11.79
N ASP A 45 -6.52 -17.02 -11.89
CA ASP A 45 -6.07 -18.18 -11.11
C ASP A 45 -5.20 -17.78 -9.91
N VAL A 46 -4.89 -18.77 -9.06
CA VAL A 46 -4.03 -18.59 -7.88
C VAL A 46 -2.68 -17.98 -8.25
N GLN A 47 -2.06 -18.40 -9.35
CA GLN A 47 -0.74 -17.91 -9.76
C GLN A 47 -0.81 -16.47 -10.27
N GLN A 48 -1.90 -16.07 -10.92
CA GLN A 48 -2.13 -14.69 -11.31
C GLN A 48 -2.33 -13.79 -10.08
N LEU A 49 -3.09 -14.24 -9.07
CA LEU A 49 -3.21 -13.53 -7.79
C LEU A 49 -1.88 -13.40 -7.05
N ILE A 50 -1.05 -14.45 -7.04
CA ILE A 50 0.29 -14.40 -6.42
C ILE A 50 1.16 -13.38 -7.13
N LYS A 51 1.18 -13.38 -8.47
CA LYS A 51 1.94 -12.41 -9.26
C LYS A 51 1.45 -10.98 -9.02
N TYR A 52 0.14 -10.78 -8.95
CA TYR A 52 -0.47 -9.50 -8.60
C TYR A 52 0.00 -9.03 -7.22
N ASN A 53 -0.08 -9.89 -6.20
CA ASN A 53 0.35 -9.57 -4.85
C ASN A 53 1.86 -9.31 -4.75
N GLN A 54 2.70 -10.07 -5.46
CA GLN A 54 4.14 -9.80 -5.53
C GLN A 54 4.46 -8.46 -6.23
N LYS A 55 3.62 -8.05 -7.17
CA LYS A 55 3.79 -6.79 -7.90
C LYS A 55 3.39 -5.60 -7.02
N TYR A 56 2.21 -5.67 -6.41
CA TYR A 56 1.55 -4.51 -5.81
C TYR A 56 1.47 -4.55 -4.28
N ASN A 57 1.39 -5.71 -3.63
CA ASN A 57 1.36 -5.74 -2.17
C ASN A 57 2.74 -5.37 -1.62
N TYR A 58 2.80 -4.35 -0.77
CA TYR A 58 4.02 -3.82 -0.19
C TYR A 58 4.73 -4.84 0.69
N SER A 59 4.00 -5.66 1.46
CA SER A 59 4.59 -6.67 2.35
C SER A 59 5.37 -7.73 1.58
N SER A 60 5.03 -7.99 0.31
CA SER A 60 5.73 -8.95 -0.55
C SER A 60 7.22 -8.64 -0.73
N ARG A 61 7.62 -7.38 -0.50
CA ARG A 61 9.01 -6.93 -0.52
C ARG A 61 9.87 -7.53 0.58
N PHE A 62 9.23 -8.04 1.63
CA PHE A 62 9.87 -8.52 2.85
C PHE A 62 9.86 -10.05 2.94
N ASN A 63 9.18 -10.78 2.05
CA ASN A 63 9.11 -12.25 2.05
C ASN A 63 10.49 -12.92 2.24
N ARG A 64 11.53 -12.46 1.54
CA ARG A 64 12.88 -13.01 1.65
C ARG A 64 13.52 -12.85 3.02
N LEU A 65 13.10 -11.85 3.80
CA LEU A 65 13.55 -11.66 5.18
C LEU A 65 12.86 -12.62 6.15
N HIS A 66 11.81 -13.29 5.69
CA HIS A 66 10.97 -14.22 6.45
C HIS A 66 10.93 -15.59 5.77
N ASN A 67 12.08 -16.12 5.34
CA ASN A 67 12.19 -17.46 4.72
C ASN A 67 11.24 -17.69 3.54
N ASP A 68 11.01 -16.66 2.71
CA ASP A 68 10.07 -16.68 1.58
C ASP A 68 8.59 -16.91 1.97
N GLN A 69 8.24 -16.73 3.24
CA GLN A 69 6.86 -16.69 3.72
C GLN A 69 6.10 -15.47 3.19
N TYR A 70 4.77 -15.55 3.22
CA TYR A 70 3.86 -14.49 2.79
C TYR A 70 3.16 -13.86 3.98
N TYR A 71 3.07 -12.53 4.00
CA TYR A 71 2.37 -11.80 5.06
C TYR A 71 0.89 -11.60 4.71
N VAL A 72 -0.01 -12.21 5.49
CA VAL A 72 -1.46 -12.15 5.30
C VAL A 72 -2.15 -12.03 6.66
N ASN A 73 -3.05 -11.06 6.80
CA ASN A 73 -3.87 -10.86 8.02
C ASN A 73 -3.07 -10.89 9.32
N GLY A 74 -1.95 -10.15 9.36
CA GLY A 74 -1.11 -10.04 10.56
C GLY A 74 -0.12 -11.19 10.79
N LYS A 75 0.03 -12.14 9.84
CA LYS A 75 0.87 -13.32 10.04
C LYS A 75 1.70 -13.65 8.82
N TRP A 76 2.93 -14.09 9.06
CA TRP A 76 3.76 -14.79 8.09
C TRP A 76 3.31 -16.24 7.98
N ILE A 77 3.02 -16.69 6.75
CA ILE A 77 2.56 -18.05 6.46
C ILE A 77 3.38 -18.67 5.33
N GLU A 78 3.53 -19.99 5.39
CA GLU A 78 4.20 -20.76 4.34
C GLU A 78 3.47 -20.66 3.00
N ARG A 79 4.22 -20.87 1.93
CA ARG A 79 3.73 -20.74 0.55
C ARG A 79 2.52 -21.65 0.28
N GLU A 80 2.57 -22.90 0.71
CA GLU A 80 1.51 -23.88 0.47
C GLU A 80 0.21 -23.45 1.16
N VAL A 81 0.32 -22.89 2.37
CA VAL A 81 -0.83 -22.35 3.12
C VAL A 81 -1.38 -21.11 2.43
N TYR A 82 -0.50 -20.24 1.91
CA TYR A 82 -0.92 -19.07 1.16
C TYR A 82 -1.65 -19.43 -0.14
N GLU A 83 -1.10 -20.36 -0.92
CA GLU A 83 -1.69 -20.86 -2.15
C GLU A 83 -3.07 -21.49 -1.89
N SER A 84 -3.20 -22.33 -0.85
CA SER A 84 -4.49 -22.92 -0.45
C SER A 84 -5.52 -21.84 -0.09
N ARG A 85 -5.14 -20.83 0.71
CA ARG A 85 -6.06 -19.74 1.08
C ARG A 85 -6.54 -18.93 -0.12
N LEU A 86 -5.67 -18.69 -1.10
CA LEU A 86 -6.07 -18.01 -2.32
C LEU A 86 -7.05 -18.84 -3.15
N ALA A 87 -6.86 -20.16 -3.20
CA ALA A 87 -7.82 -21.06 -3.84
C ALA A 87 -9.18 -21.01 -3.14
N ASP A 88 -9.22 -21.11 -1.81
CA ASP A 88 -10.45 -21.02 -1.02
C ASP A 88 -11.18 -19.68 -1.25
N VAL A 89 -10.44 -18.56 -1.31
CA VAL A 89 -11.02 -17.24 -1.61
C VAL A 89 -11.61 -17.20 -3.02
N LEU A 90 -10.91 -17.72 -4.02
CA LEU A 90 -11.41 -17.77 -5.40
C LEU A 90 -12.70 -18.58 -5.50
N ASP A 91 -12.74 -19.76 -4.87
CA ASP A 91 -13.93 -20.61 -4.87
C ASP A 91 -15.09 -19.92 -4.16
N PHE A 92 -14.85 -19.32 -2.98
CA PHE A 92 -15.86 -18.58 -2.23
C PHE A 92 -16.45 -17.40 -3.01
N VAL A 93 -15.62 -16.67 -3.76
CA VAL A 93 -16.07 -15.58 -4.65
C VAL A 93 -16.93 -16.11 -5.80
N ARG A 94 -16.50 -17.22 -6.44
CA ARG A 94 -17.15 -17.77 -7.64
C ARG A 94 -18.46 -18.48 -7.37
N GLU A 95 -18.59 -19.07 -6.18
CA GLU A 95 -19.84 -19.62 -5.68
C GLU A 95 -20.89 -18.52 -5.36
N GLY A 96 -20.49 -17.25 -5.41
CA GLY A 96 -21.36 -16.11 -5.13
C GLY A 96 -21.57 -15.85 -3.64
N ASN A 97 -20.79 -16.51 -2.77
CA ASN A 97 -20.86 -16.30 -1.32
C ASN A 97 -20.24 -14.97 -0.89
N TYR A 98 -19.35 -14.41 -1.71
CA TYR A 98 -18.73 -13.11 -1.50
C TYR A 98 -18.58 -12.32 -2.79
N SER A 99 -18.91 -11.03 -2.76
CA SER A 99 -18.54 -10.11 -3.83
C SER A 99 -18.31 -8.70 -3.30
N VAL A 100 -17.30 -8.01 -3.82
CA VAL A 100 -17.18 -6.56 -3.65
C VAL A 100 -18.08 -5.90 -4.70
N THR A 101 -19.11 -5.19 -4.24
CA THR A 101 -20.09 -4.52 -5.11
C THR A 101 -19.78 -3.06 -5.33
N GLY A 102 -18.89 -2.49 -4.52
CA GLY A 102 -18.43 -1.12 -4.67
C GLY A 102 -17.25 -0.81 -3.75
N PHE A 103 -16.51 0.24 -4.11
CA PHE A 103 -15.49 0.80 -3.24
C PHE A 103 -15.32 2.29 -3.48
N LYS A 104 -14.85 3.00 -2.45
CA LYS A 104 -14.60 4.44 -2.50
C LYS A 104 -13.32 4.79 -1.75
N LEU A 105 -12.40 5.44 -2.45
CA LEU A 105 -11.28 6.15 -1.84
C LEU A 105 -11.83 7.40 -1.15
N GLN A 106 -11.65 7.49 0.16
CA GLN A 106 -11.98 8.69 0.94
C GLN A 106 -10.90 9.78 0.73
N PRO A 107 -11.08 11.00 1.26
CA PRO A 107 -10.02 12.01 1.21
C PRO A 107 -8.70 11.50 1.79
N ILE A 108 -7.59 11.97 1.20
CA ILE A 108 -6.25 11.63 1.65
C ILE A 108 -6.10 12.05 3.12
N LYS A 109 -5.85 11.05 3.98
CA LYS A 109 -5.65 11.24 5.41
C LYS A 109 -4.23 11.72 5.73
N ALA A 110 -3.25 11.18 5.01
CA ALA A 110 -1.86 11.62 5.11
C ALA A 110 -1.11 11.42 3.79
N ASN A 111 -0.16 12.30 3.52
CA ASN A 111 0.75 12.22 2.38
C ASN A 111 2.12 12.77 2.80
N ARG A 112 3.15 11.92 2.86
CA ARG A 112 4.45 12.27 3.45
C ARG A 112 5.60 11.52 2.78
N LEU A 113 6.78 12.12 2.80
CA LEU A 113 8.04 11.40 2.58
C LEU A 113 8.52 10.83 3.92
N ILE A 114 8.87 9.54 3.90
CA ILE A 114 9.51 8.81 5.00
C ILE A 114 10.66 7.97 4.43
N SER A 115 11.40 7.25 5.28
CA SER A 115 12.59 6.50 4.89
C SER A 115 12.37 5.49 3.76
N VAL A 116 11.17 4.91 3.68
CA VAL A 116 10.82 3.92 2.64
C VAL A 116 10.32 4.52 1.33
N GLY A 117 10.08 5.84 1.31
CA GLY A 117 9.62 6.59 0.14
C GLY A 117 8.46 7.52 0.45
N GLU A 118 7.60 7.77 -0.53
CA GLU A 118 6.36 8.50 -0.28
C GLU A 118 5.28 7.54 0.18
N ILE A 119 4.60 7.89 1.28
CA ILE A 119 3.40 7.21 1.73
C ILE A 119 2.18 8.08 1.50
N CYS A 120 1.09 7.44 1.12
CA CYS A 120 -0.22 8.04 1.10
C CYS A 120 -1.22 7.16 1.82
N VAL A 121 -1.78 7.67 2.90
CA VAL A 121 -2.78 6.98 3.71
C VAL A 121 -4.16 7.45 3.26
N ILE A 122 -4.95 6.52 2.76
CA ILE A 122 -6.30 6.79 2.27
C ILE A 122 -7.25 5.74 2.89
N PRO A 123 -8.26 6.16 3.65
CA PRO A 123 -9.32 5.26 4.07
C PRO A 123 -10.08 4.76 2.84
N VAL A 124 -10.27 3.45 2.75
CA VAL A 124 -10.99 2.81 1.65
C VAL A 124 -12.26 2.20 2.21
N GLU A 125 -13.39 2.74 1.78
CA GLU A 125 -14.70 2.17 2.06
C GLU A 125 -14.97 1.07 1.03
N ILE A 126 -15.28 -0.14 1.49
CA ILE A 126 -15.59 -1.30 0.66
C ILE A 126 -16.99 -1.77 1.01
N GLN A 127 -17.83 -1.86 -0.01
CA GLN A 127 -19.14 -2.48 0.07
C GLN A 127 -19.02 -3.93 -0.41
N THR A 128 -19.33 -4.86 0.48
CA THR A 128 -19.33 -6.30 0.19
C THR A 128 -20.75 -6.84 0.27
N ARG A 129 -21.01 -7.89 -0.51
CA ARG A 129 -22.17 -8.75 -0.35
C ARG A 129 -21.67 -10.11 0.13
N ILE A 130 -22.13 -10.53 1.31
CA ILE A 130 -21.78 -11.81 1.93
C ILE A 130 -23.07 -12.58 2.17
N SER A 131 -23.22 -13.75 1.56
CA SER A 131 -24.43 -14.60 1.69
C SER A 131 -25.77 -13.88 1.46
N GLY A 132 -25.77 -12.80 0.66
CA GLY A 132 -26.95 -11.99 0.34
C GLY A 132 -27.03 -10.65 1.09
N ASP A 133 -26.37 -10.54 2.24
CA ASP A 133 -26.36 -9.32 3.05
C ASP A 133 -25.30 -8.33 2.58
N ILE A 134 -25.61 -7.04 2.67
CA ILE A 134 -24.68 -5.97 2.31
C ILE A 134 -23.96 -5.49 3.57
N GLU A 135 -22.64 -5.53 3.54
CA GLU A 135 -21.79 -5.03 4.61
C GLU A 135 -20.88 -3.92 4.10
N PHE A 136 -20.60 -2.95 4.98
CA PHE A 136 -19.67 -1.87 4.72
C PHE A 136 -18.49 -1.99 5.67
N SER A 137 -17.29 -1.91 5.12
CA SER A 137 -16.05 -1.85 5.88
C SER A 137 -15.24 -0.63 5.45
N THR A 138 -14.48 -0.05 6.38
CA THR A 138 -13.52 1.00 6.07
C THR A 138 -12.20 0.63 6.72
N ASN A 139 -11.15 0.53 5.91
CA ASN A 139 -9.79 0.30 6.41
C ASN A 139 -8.83 1.31 5.77
N ASP A 140 -7.83 1.75 6.52
CA ASP A 140 -6.74 2.57 5.98
C ASP A 140 -5.84 1.76 5.06
N TRP A 141 -5.70 2.21 3.83
CA TRP A 141 -4.72 1.69 2.89
C TRP A 141 -3.55 2.65 2.82
N ILE A 142 -2.34 2.10 2.94
CA ILE A 142 -1.10 2.84 2.77
C ILE A 142 -0.56 2.54 1.37
N PHE A 143 -0.66 3.53 0.49
CA PHE A 143 -0.01 3.50 -0.82
C PHE A 143 1.43 3.95 -0.65
N VAL A 144 2.39 3.15 -1.11
CA VAL A 144 3.83 3.38 -0.93
C VAL A 144 4.50 3.53 -2.28
N ARG A 145 5.06 4.71 -2.56
CA ARG A 145 5.87 4.97 -3.77
C ARG A 145 7.35 4.84 -3.45
N SER A 146 8.02 3.95 -4.17
CA SER A 146 9.48 3.94 -4.17
C SER A 146 10.01 5.12 -4.98
N LEU A 147 10.79 6.01 -4.36
CA LEU A 147 11.41 7.15 -5.06
C LEU A 147 12.42 6.71 -6.14
N LYS A 148 13.04 5.54 -5.97
CA LYS A 148 14.04 5.00 -6.93
C LYS A 148 13.40 4.51 -8.22
N SER A 149 12.26 3.83 -8.14
CA SER A 149 11.62 3.20 -9.30
C SER A 149 10.33 3.88 -9.75
N ASN A 150 9.87 4.87 -9.00
CA ASN A 150 8.56 5.52 -9.16
C ASN A 150 7.37 4.55 -9.22
N LYS A 151 7.48 3.40 -8.51
CA LYS A 151 6.43 2.37 -8.49
C LYS A 151 5.64 2.47 -7.19
N TRP A 152 4.32 2.46 -7.31
CA TRP A 152 3.39 2.39 -6.20
C TRP A 152 3.07 0.94 -5.81
N ARG A 153 2.86 0.73 -4.52
CA ARG A 153 2.41 -0.51 -3.88
C ARG A 153 1.37 -0.20 -2.83
N THR A 154 0.62 -1.20 -2.40
CA THR A 154 -0.44 -1.09 -1.40
C THR A 154 -0.10 -1.90 -0.15
N PHE A 155 -0.42 -1.35 1.00
CA PHE A 155 -0.44 -2.08 2.26
C PHE A 155 -1.79 -1.81 2.93
N THR A 156 -2.60 -2.85 3.09
CA THR A 156 -3.86 -2.76 3.82
C THR A 156 -3.56 -2.86 5.30
N TYR A 157 -3.78 -1.79 6.07
CA TYR A 157 -3.67 -1.86 7.52
C TYR A 157 -4.87 -2.63 8.08
N LEU A 158 -4.59 -3.52 9.02
CA LEU A 158 -5.57 -4.29 9.76
C LEU A 158 -5.17 -4.26 11.23
N GLU A 159 -6.12 -4.26 12.15
CA GLU A 159 -5.84 -4.29 13.60
C GLU A 159 -5.04 -5.54 14.02
N THR A 160 -5.03 -6.59 13.20
CA THR A 160 -4.25 -7.81 13.41
C THR A 160 -2.75 -7.64 13.16
N VAL A 161 -2.32 -6.52 12.55
CA VAL A 161 -0.90 -6.25 12.28
C VAL A 161 -0.19 -5.93 13.60
N SER A 162 0.83 -6.73 13.93
CA SER A 162 1.64 -6.48 15.13
C SER A 162 2.44 -5.18 15.00
N ALA A 163 2.74 -4.53 16.13
CA ALA A 163 3.56 -3.33 16.13
C ALA A 163 4.99 -3.63 15.63
N GLU A 164 5.50 -4.83 15.93
CA GLU A 164 6.79 -5.33 15.49
C GLU A 164 6.85 -5.47 13.97
N ASP A 165 5.88 -6.17 13.35
CA ASP A 165 5.82 -6.31 11.89
C ASP A 165 5.57 -4.96 11.22
N PHE A 166 4.69 -4.12 11.79
CA PHE A 166 4.46 -2.79 11.26
C PHE A 166 5.74 -1.95 11.21
N LYS A 167 6.57 -2.03 12.26
CA LYS A 167 7.86 -1.35 12.31
C LYS A 167 8.88 -1.89 11.31
N VAL A 168 8.79 -3.18 10.94
CA VAL A 168 9.60 -3.74 9.85
C VAL A 168 9.21 -3.08 8.51
N PHE A 169 7.91 -2.91 8.27
CA PHE A 169 7.42 -2.30 7.03
C PHE A 169 7.64 -0.77 6.99
N PHE A 170 7.44 -0.09 8.11
CA PHE A 170 7.44 1.36 8.24
C PHE A 170 8.22 1.81 9.50
N PRO A 171 9.56 1.74 9.49
CA PRO A 171 10.39 1.94 10.69
C PRO A 171 10.32 3.34 11.29
N ASP A 172 10.01 4.34 10.46
CA ASP A 172 9.86 5.75 10.83
C ASP A 172 8.45 6.28 10.52
N PHE A 173 7.44 5.42 10.63
CA PHE A 173 6.05 5.83 10.41
C PHE A 173 5.66 6.99 11.36
N PRO A 174 5.07 8.09 10.86
CA PRO A 174 4.76 9.25 11.69
C PRO A 174 3.72 8.91 12.76
N SER A 175 4.04 9.22 14.03
CA SER A 175 3.17 8.90 15.17
C SER A 175 1.89 9.73 15.23
N ASP A 176 1.82 10.84 14.49
CA ASP A 176 0.63 11.69 14.38
C ASP A 176 -0.44 11.09 13.44
N ILE A 177 -0.07 10.12 12.60
CA ILE A 177 -1.00 9.42 11.71
C ILE A 177 -1.58 8.21 12.45
N GLN A 178 -2.81 8.35 12.95
CA GLN A 178 -3.53 7.24 13.59
C GLN A 178 -4.16 6.34 12.54
N LEU A 179 -3.74 5.08 12.42
CA LEU A 179 -4.33 4.11 11.48
C LEU A 179 -5.56 3.41 12.05
N LYS A 180 -6.52 3.08 11.19
CA LYS A 180 -7.75 2.33 11.52
C LYS A 180 -8.11 1.39 10.39
#